data_AF-A0A7J3KZM1-F1
#
_entry.id   AF-A0A7J3KZM1-F1
#
_cell.length_a   1.000
_cell.length_b   1.000
_cell.length_c   1.000
_cell.angle_alpha   90.00
_cell.angle_beta   90.00
_cell.angle_gamma   90.00
#
_symmetry.space_group_name_H-M   'P 1'
#
loop_
_entity.id
_entity.type
_entity.pdbx_description
1 polymer ?
#
loop_
_entity_poly.entity_id
_entity_poly.type
_entity_poly.pdbx_seq_one_letter_code
_entity_poly.pdbx_strand_id
1 'polypeptide(L)'
;MGKALQKALLATDFLITIIVLIPAFLWFSLNIYLANYKIGRKRKKMVKMLNREGLPEHVSVKIAEHVFPRIELSPSRFISLTGRRRIGENTGWKAE
;
A
#
# COMPACT_ATOMS: atom_id res chain seq x y z
N MET A 1 3.62 6.47 -47.70
CA MET A 1 2.42 6.39 -46.84
C MET A 1 2.00 7.81 -46.49
N GLY A 2 0.76 8.21 -46.79
CA GLY A 2 0.29 9.58 -46.58
C GLY A 2 0.23 9.95 -45.10
N LYS A 3 0.65 11.17 -44.74
CA LYS A 3 0.69 11.68 -43.36
C LYS A 3 -0.63 11.53 -42.59
N ALA A 4 -1.77 11.53 -43.31
CA ALA A 4 -3.09 11.31 -42.74
C ALA A 4 -3.29 9.85 -42.25
N LEU A 5 -2.82 8.86 -43.01
CA LEU A 5 -2.92 7.45 -42.66
C LEU A 5 -2.04 7.12 -41.44
N GLN A 6 -0.88 7.77 -41.34
CA GLN A 6 0.06 7.57 -40.23
C GLN A 6 -0.48 8.16 -38.92
N LYS A 7 -1.16 9.32 -38.97
CA LYS A 7 -1.84 9.90 -37.80
C LYS A 7 -3.02 9.05 -37.33
N ALA A 8 -3.79 8.48 -38.27
CA ALA A 8 -4.92 7.61 -37.95
C ALA A 8 -4.45 6.33 -37.23
N LEU A 9 -3.41 5.67 -37.75
CA LEU A 9 -2.80 4.49 -37.12
C LEU A 9 -2.31 4.78 -35.70
N LEU A 10 -1.60 5.89 -35.51
CA LEU A 10 -1.07 6.28 -34.20
C LEU A 10 -2.18 6.59 -33.18
N ALA A 11 -3.27 7.22 -33.64
CA ALA A 11 -4.44 7.49 -32.80
C ALA A 11 -5.17 6.19 -32.42
N THR A 12 -5.34 5.25 -33.35
CA THR A 12 -5.99 3.96 -33.08
C THR A 12 -5.20 3.10 -32.10
N ASP A 13 -3.87 3.01 -32.26
CA ASP A 13 -2.99 2.28 -31.33
C ASP A 13 -3.04 2.87 -29.92
N PHE A 14 -3.05 4.21 -29.82
CA PHE A 14 -3.17 4.89 -28.54
C PHE A 14 -4.54 4.62 -27.89
N LEU A 15 -5.61 4.59 -28.68
CA LEU A 15 -6.97 4.34 -28.20
C LEU A 15 -7.12 2.90 -27.68
N ILE A 16 -6.56 1.91 -28.38
CA ILE A 16 -6.52 0.51 -27.94
C ILE A 16 -5.71 0.39 -26.65
N THR A 17 -4.55 1.04 -26.59
CA THR A 17 -3.67 1.02 -25.42
C THR A 17 -4.36 1.59 -24.18
N ILE A 18 -5.09 2.69 -24.32
CA ILE A 18 -5.90 3.28 -23.24
C ILE A 18 -7.02 2.33 -22.80
N ILE A 19 -7.74 1.72 -23.75
CA ILE A 19 -8.84 0.79 -23.47
C ILE A 19 -8.35 -0.44 -22.70
N VAL A 20 -7.09 -0.86 -22.87
CA VAL A 20 -6.51 -1.99 -22.11
C VAL A 20 -5.92 -1.53 -20.77
N LEU A 21 -5.22 -0.39 -20.74
CA LEU A 21 -4.57 0.12 -19.53
C LEU A 21 -5.56 0.59 -18.47
N ILE A 22 -6.66 1.25 -18.86
CA ILE A 22 -7.65 1.76 -17.90
C ILE A 22 -8.29 0.63 -17.09
N PRO A 23 -8.84 -0.44 -17.69
CA PRO A 23 -9.40 -1.57 -16.95
C PRO A 23 -8.36 -2.27 -16.08
N ALA A 24 -7.13 -2.44 -16.58
CA ALA A 24 -6.05 -3.05 -15.81
C ALA A 24 -5.72 -2.21 -14.56
N PHE A 25 -5.66 -0.88 -14.70
CA PHE A 25 -5.41 0.03 -13.59
C PHE A 25 -6.56 0.07 -12.58
N LEU A 26 -7.81 0.10 -13.06
CA LEU A 26 -9.00 0.01 -12.21
C LEU A 26 -9.04 -1.31 -11.44
N TRP A 27 -8.77 -2.42 -12.11
CA TRP A 27 -8.68 -3.74 -11.49
C TRP A 27 -7.61 -3.78 -10.39
N PHE A 28 -6.41 -3.28 -10.68
CA PHE A 28 -5.31 -3.22 -9.73
C PHE A 28 -5.65 -2.35 -8.51
N SER A 29 -6.22 -1.16 -8.75
CA SER A 29 -6.67 -0.25 -7.70
C SER A 29 -7.74 -0.87 -6.82
N LEU A 30 -8.70 -1.59 -7.41
CA LEU A 30 -9.75 -2.30 -6.67
C LEU A 30 -9.17 -3.41 -5.79
N ASN A 31 -8.20 -4.18 -6.29
CA ASN A 31 -7.53 -5.20 -5.50
C ASN A 31 -6.81 -4.61 -4.28
N ILE A 32 -6.15 -3.47 -4.44
CA ILE A 32 -5.48 -2.77 -3.35
C ILE A 32 -6.48 -2.22 -2.34
N TYR A 33 -7.60 -1.66 -2.82
CA TYR A 33 -8.67 -1.20 -1.94
C TYR A 33 -9.26 -2.36 -1.13
N LEU A 34 -9.56 -3.50 -1.77
CA LEU A 34 -10.08 -4.70 -1.09
C LEU A 34 -9.09 -5.26 -0.07
N ALA A 35 -7.79 -5.27 -0.40
CA ALA A 35 -6.74 -5.69 0.52
C ALA A 35 -6.70 -4.77 1.76
N ASN A 36 -6.68 -3.45 1.55
CA ASN A 36 -6.71 -2.47 2.64
C ASN A 36 -7.98 -2.55 3.49
N TYR A 37 -9.14 -2.78 2.88
CA TYR A 37 -10.39 -2.97 3.59
C TYR A 37 -10.34 -4.21 4.51
N LYS A 38 -9.83 -5.34 4.01
CA LYS A 38 -9.64 -6.56 4.81
C LYS A 38 -8.68 -6.32 5.97
N ILE A 39 -7.56 -5.63 5.72
CA ILE A 39 -6.57 -5.27 6.75
C ILE A 39 -7.21 -4.36 7.81
N GLY A 40 -7.96 -3.33 7.41
CA GLY A 40 -8.66 -2.44 8.33
C GLY A 40 -9.69 -3.15 9.21
N ARG A 41 -10.44 -4.12 8.64
CA ARG A 41 -11.40 -4.94 9.40
C ARG A 41 -10.69 -5.84 10.43
N LYS A 42 -9.58 -6.48 10.05
CA LYS A 42 -8.75 -7.28 10.98
C LYS A 42 -8.15 -6.41 12.09
N ARG A 43 -7.66 -5.22 11.74
CA ARG A 43 -7.11 -4.24 12.67
C ARG A 43 -8.13 -3.82 13.74
N LYS A 44 -9.36 -3.48 13.35
CA LYS A 44 -10.44 -3.16 14.30
C LYS A 44 -10.77 -4.35 15.23
N LYS A 45 -10.81 -5.57 14.69
CA LYS A 45 -11.05 -6.78 15.48
C LYS A 45 -9.94 -7.01 16.51
N MET A 46 -8.69 -6.80 16.12
CA MET A 46 -7.53 -6.94 17.00
C MET A 46 -7.52 -5.89 18.13
N VAL A 47 -7.78 -4.61 17.82
CA VAL A 47 -7.89 -3.57 18.85
C VAL A 47 -8.98 -3.92 19.87
N LYS A 48 -10.13 -4.44 19.41
CA LYS A 48 -11.21 -4.88 20.29
C LYS A 48 -10.83 -6.07 21.17
N MET A 49 -9.98 -6.99 20.69
CA MET A 49 -9.45 -8.11 21.48
C MET A 49 -8.45 -7.62 22.53
N LEU A 50 -7.50 -6.76 22.15
CA LEU A 50 -6.50 -6.22 23.05
C LEU A 50 -7.12 -5.35 24.16
N ASN A 51 -8.12 -4.53 23.83
CA ASN A 51 -8.86 -3.76 24.84
C ASN A 51 -9.64 -4.66 25.83
N ARG A 52 -10.08 -5.86 25.39
CA ARG A 52 -10.70 -6.85 26.30
C ARG A 52 -9.69 -7.54 27.22
N GLU A 53 -8.43 -7.61 26.81
CA GLU A 53 -7.32 -8.10 27.63
C GLU A 53 -6.80 -7.03 28.61
N GLY A 54 -7.45 -5.85 28.67
CA GLY A 54 -7.09 -4.78 29.59
C GLY A 54 -5.97 -3.87 29.10
N LEU A 55 -5.56 -4.00 27.83
CA LEU A 55 -4.56 -3.11 27.26
C LEU A 55 -5.13 -1.70 27.04
N PRO A 56 -4.36 -0.64 27.35
CA PRO A 56 -4.76 0.73 27.07
C PRO A 56 -4.99 0.93 25.57
N GLU A 57 -6.04 1.68 25.22
CA GLU A 57 -6.49 1.84 23.84
C GLU A 57 -5.40 2.36 22.89
N HIS A 58 -4.53 3.25 23.39
CA HIS A 58 -3.40 3.78 22.63
C HIS A 58 -2.32 2.71 22.30
N VAL A 59 -2.11 1.73 23.20
CA VAL A 59 -1.18 0.60 22.98
C VAL A 59 -1.80 -0.39 22.01
N SER A 60 -3.08 -0.73 22.21
CA SER A 60 -3.82 -1.63 21.33
C SER A 60 -3.84 -1.15 19.88
N VAL A 61 -4.01 0.15 19.66
CA VAL A 61 -3.99 0.76 18.32
C VAL A 61 -2.60 0.69 17.69
N LYS A 62 -1.52 0.98 18.44
CA LYS A 62 -0.14 0.90 17.95
C LYS A 62 0.27 -0.54 17.60
N ILE A 63 -0.07 -1.51 18.44
CA ILE A 63 0.20 -2.93 18.17
C ILE A 63 -0.55 -3.37 16.90
N ALA A 64 -1.83 -3.02 16.80
CA ALA A 64 -2.63 -3.39 15.64
C ALA A 64 -2.14 -2.70 14.35
N GLU A 65 -1.55 -1.49 14.42
CA GLU A 65 -0.87 -0.85 13.29
C GLU A 65 0.39 -1.60 12.85
N HIS A 66 1.17 -2.07 13.82
CA HIS A 66 2.41 -2.78 13.55
C HIS A 66 2.16 -4.16 12.93
N VAL A 67 1.16 -4.89 13.44
CA VAL A 67 0.82 -6.25 12.98
C VAL A 67 0.00 -6.22 11.68
N PHE A 68 -0.84 -5.21 11.49
CA PHE A 68 -1.65 -5.03 10.29
C PHE A 68 -1.32 -3.69 9.60
N PRO A 69 -0.12 -3.58 8.99
CA PRO A 69 0.27 -2.37 8.30
C PRO A 69 -0.65 -2.13 7.10
N ARG A 70 -1.10 -0.88 6.93
CA ARG A 70 -1.84 -0.48 5.73
C ARG A 70 -0.92 -0.54 4.52
N ILE A 71 -1.43 -1.09 3.42
CA ILE A 71 -0.76 -1.07 2.12
C ILE A 71 -1.06 0.30 1.51
N GLU A 72 -0.25 1.28 1.87
CA GLU A 72 -0.26 2.58 1.19
C GLU A 72 0.55 2.43 -0.09
N LEU A 73 -0.08 2.71 -1.24
CA LEU A 73 0.61 2.98 -2.51
C LEU A 73 1.33 4.34 -2.41
N SER A 74 2.23 4.48 -1.44
CA SER A 74 3.14 5.60 -1.40
C SER A 74 4.38 5.22 -2.21
N PRO A 75 4.76 5.99 -3.23
CA PRO A 75 6.03 5.82 -3.93
C PRO A 75 7.23 5.75 -2.97
N SER A 76 7.14 6.43 -1.82
CA SER A 76 8.20 6.47 -0.80
C SER A 76 8.34 5.17 0.02
N ARG A 77 7.30 4.33 0.16
CA ARG A 77 7.39 3.05 0.89
C ARG A 77 7.93 1.90 0.04
N PHE A 78 7.86 1.98 -1.28
CA PHE A 78 8.55 1.03 -2.17
C PHE A 78 10.07 1.11 -2.01
N ILE A 79 10.60 2.30 -1.75
CA ILE A 79 12.03 2.54 -1.50
C ILE A 79 12.43 2.03 -0.10
N SER A 80 11.55 2.13 0.91
CA SER A 80 11.87 1.64 2.27
C SER A 80 11.85 0.10 2.39
N LEU A 81 11.24 -0.61 1.46
CA LEU A 81 11.26 -2.08 1.39
C LEU A 81 12.53 -2.64 0.72
N THR A 82 13.24 -1.82 -0.06
CA THR A 82 14.53 -2.15 -0.68
C THR A 82 15.73 -1.51 0.04
N GLY A 83 15.49 -0.50 0.89
CA GLY A 83 16.50 0.12 1.73
C GLY A 83 16.71 -0.63 3.05
N ARG A 84 17.78 -1.41 3.14
CA ARG A 84 18.46 -1.89 4.38
C ARG A 84 17.99 -1.15 5.65
N ARG A 85 17.20 -1.81 6.50
CA ARG A 85 17.14 -1.50 7.93
C ARG A 85 18.55 -1.75 8.50
N ARG A 86 19.34 -0.69 8.75
CA ARG A 86 20.42 -0.76 9.75
C ARG A 86 19.77 -0.86 11.12
N ILE A 87 19.62 -2.08 11.59
CA ILE A 87 19.35 -2.42 12.99
C ILE A 87 20.71 -2.24 13.68
N GLY A 88 20.92 -1.17 14.45
CA GLY A 88 22.20 -1.03 15.17
C GLY A 88 22.55 0.32 15.78
N GLU A 89 21.73 1.35 15.68
CA GLU A 89 22.09 2.67 16.21
C GLU A 89 20.87 3.27 16.93
N ASN A 90 20.90 3.24 18.27
CA ASN A 90 20.01 3.90 19.25
C ASN A 90 19.39 3.01 20.35
N THR A 91 19.92 1.82 20.63
CA THR A 91 19.91 1.33 22.02
C THR A 91 21.02 2.01 22.81
N GLY A 92 20.83 3.30 23.10
CA GLY A 92 21.60 4.04 24.09
C GLY A 92 21.17 3.62 25.50
N TRP A 93 21.45 2.39 25.87
CA TRP A 93 21.49 1.99 27.28
C TRP A 93 22.75 2.60 27.88
N LYS A 94 22.59 3.71 28.59
CA LYS A 94 23.62 4.17 29.54
C LYS A 94 23.59 3.23 30.74
N ALA A 95 24.48 2.26 30.73
CA ALA A 95 25.06 1.73 31.96
C ALA A 95 26.33 2.53 32.21
N GLU A 96 26.58 2.82 33.49
CA GLU A 96 27.65 3.66 34.07
C GLU A 96 27.34 5.15 34.24
#